data_AF-A0A420HML1-F1
#
_entry.id   AF-A0A420HML1-F1
#
_cell.length_a   1.000
_cell.length_b   1.000
_cell.length_c   1.000
_cell.angle_alpha   90.00
_cell.angle_beta   90.00
_cell.angle_gamma   90.00
#
_symmetry.space_group_name_H-M   'P 1'
#
loop_
_entity.id
_entity.type
_entity.pdbx_description
1 polymer ?
#
loop_
_entity_poly.entity_id
_entity_poly.type
_entity_poly.pdbx_seq_one_letter_code
_entity_poly.pdbx_strand_id
1 'polypeptide(L)'
;MHVLARSRRHFPPPTRQWSSYARSSVFTEFLSQWKIVLAATSEEIYYQEVAKLKAIAPKEAYCYVERTRLVWKEMLVRFLVDKHLQFGYTVTSTIEGCYSSIKAFLRRSTYDLKDIYDRLLLFWAAQQSPIADSEAQDQLKPRHNTNHLMLINLIKHIHNYALQKLVPEIWKVPEHTTSYSCTIRVAYGLPCCHEVFKFLRAKSQLSKADIHRHWWFNRSQNLDANIRINIIDPRVIPTRGRPRGVLGGLSMETESSTRRHPSQFEHTIQEERREAFRVRGHDQGQNQVLPGQLKRKR
;
A
#
# COMPACT_ATOMS: atom_id res chain seq x y z
N MET A 1 -0.33 4.32 1.33
CA MET A 1 0.42 5.59 1.03
C MET A 1 0.20 6.64 2.12
N HIS A 2 0.62 6.37 3.35
CA HIS A 2 0.64 7.34 4.46
C HIS A 2 2.03 8.01 4.61
N VAL A 3 2.77 8.01 3.49
CA VAL A 3 4.20 8.27 3.39
C VAL A 3 4.52 9.75 3.71
N LEU A 4 3.52 10.62 3.56
CA LEU A 4 3.62 12.08 3.67
C LEU A 4 2.90 12.66 4.91
N ALA A 5 2.60 11.85 5.92
CA ALA A 5 1.85 12.31 7.09
C ALA A 5 2.49 13.50 7.83
N ARG A 6 3.83 13.51 7.91
CA ARG A 6 4.56 14.62 8.54
C ARG A 6 4.57 15.88 7.69
N SER A 7 4.45 15.77 6.36
CA SER A 7 4.37 16.96 5.50
C SER A 7 3.01 17.66 5.62
N ARG A 8 1.95 16.93 6.03
CA ARG A 8 0.58 17.47 6.18
C ARG A 8 0.52 18.72 7.06
N ARG A 9 1.34 18.79 8.11
CA ARG A 9 1.36 19.89 9.08
C ARG A 9 1.76 21.24 8.46
N HIS A 10 2.36 21.21 7.27
CA HIS A 10 2.77 22.41 6.53
C HIS A 10 1.74 22.85 5.48
N PHE A 11 0.58 22.18 5.41
CA PHE A 11 -0.51 22.56 4.51
C PHE A 11 -1.72 23.08 5.30
N PRO A 12 -2.59 23.88 4.67
CA PRO A 12 -3.82 24.34 5.30
C PRO A 12 -4.68 23.17 5.78
N PRO A 13 -5.31 23.28 6.96
CA PRO A 13 -6.16 22.23 7.52
C PRO A 13 -7.37 21.96 6.61
N PRO A 14 -7.95 20.75 6.67
CA PRO A 14 -9.14 20.42 5.91
C PRO A 14 -10.34 21.27 6.35
N THR A 15 -11.10 21.76 5.38
CA THR A 15 -12.29 22.58 5.62
C THR A 15 -13.54 21.71 5.58
N ARG A 16 -14.49 21.94 6.48
CA ARG A 16 -15.76 21.22 6.48
C ARG A 16 -16.68 21.81 5.40
N GLN A 17 -17.05 20.99 4.42
CA GLN A 17 -18.09 21.28 3.44
C GLN A 17 -19.30 20.40 3.75
N TRP A 18 -20.33 21.00 4.35
CA TRP A 18 -21.57 20.33 4.75
C TRP A 18 -21.33 19.14 5.71
N SER A 19 -21.52 17.92 5.21
CA SER A 19 -21.33 16.64 5.92
C SER A 19 -19.96 16.00 5.72
N SER A 20 -19.10 16.58 4.86
CA SER A 20 -17.80 16.02 4.48
C SER A 20 -16.64 16.99 4.77
N TYR A 21 -15.43 16.44 4.96
CA TYR A 21 -14.21 17.23 5.10
C TYR A 21 -13.48 17.26 3.76
N ALA A 22 -13.35 18.45 3.19
CA ALA A 22 -12.59 18.68 1.97
C ALA A 22 -11.12 18.99 2.34
N ARG A 23 -10.18 18.31 1.67
CA ARG A 23 -8.75 18.65 1.77
C ARG A 23 -8.48 19.96 1.05
N SER A 24 -7.47 20.69 1.49
CA SER A 24 -7.02 21.89 0.78
C SER A 24 -6.60 21.56 -0.66
N SER A 25 -6.89 22.47 -1.58
CA SER A 25 -6.53 22.33 -3.00
C SER A 25 -5.01 22.16 -3.15
N VAL A 26 -4.22 22.96 -2.44
CA VAL A 26 -2.74 22.92 -2.42
C VAL A 26 -2.23 21.55 -1.99
N PHE A 27 -2.79 20.94 -0.95
CA PHE A 27 -2.36 19.60 -0.51
C PHE A 27 -2.76 18.52 -1.52
N THR A 28 -3.92 18.68 -2.16
CA THR A 28 -4.39 17.74 -3.19
C THR A 28 -3.51 17.79 -4.44
N GLU A 29 -3.13 18.99 -4.86
CA GLU A 29 -2.19 19.23 -5.96
C GLU A 29 -0.82 18.65 -5.65
N PHE A 30 -0.29 18.90 -4.45
CA PHE A 30 0.95 18.28 -3.97
C PHE A 30 0.90 16.75 -4.01
N LEU A 31 -0.18 16.13 -3.55
CA LEU A 31 -0.34 14.67 -3.61
C LEU A 31 -0.46 14.15 -5.04
N SER A 32 -1.11 14.90 -5.93
CA SER A 32 -1.20 14.57 -7.35
C SER A 32 0.19 14.59 -7.98
N GLN A 33 0.94 15.68 -7.78
CA GLN A 33 2.30 15.84 -8.28
C GLN A 33 3.24 14.77 -7.72
N TRP A 34 3.11 14.43 -6.43
CA TRP A 34 3.87 13.33 -5.82
C TRP A 34 3.61 11.98 -6.51
N LYS A 35 2.36 11.68 -6.86
CA LYS A 35 2.03 10.44 -7.61
C LYS A 35 2.68 10.44 -8.99
N ILE A 36 2.73 11.60 -9.65
CA ILE A 36 3.39 11.74 -10.97
C ILE A 36 4.89 11.48 -10.85
N VAL A 37 5.56 12.05 -9.82
CA VAL A 37 6.97 11.77 -9.53
C VAL A 37 7.22 10.27 -9.35
N LEU A 38 6.36 9.58 -8.60
CA LEU A 38 6.49 8.12 -8.40
C LEU A 38 6.21 7.32 -9.68
N ALA A 39 5.34 7.82 -10.55
CA ALA A 39 4.97 7.18 -11.83
C ALA A 39 5.95 7.48 -12.98
N ALA A 40 7.01 8.27 -12.74
CA ALA A 40 7.98 8.65 -13.77
C ALA A 40 8.60 7.41 -14.44
N THR A 41 8.57 7.41 -15.78
CA THR A 41 9.02 6.30 -16.64
C THR A 41 10.45 6.43 -17.13
N SER A 42 11.05 7.62 -17.03
CA SER A 42 12.46 7.88 -17.34
C SER A 42 13.11 8.76 -16.28
N GLU A 43 14.43 8.82 -16.29
CA GLU A 43 15.21 9.64 -15.37
C GLU A 43 15.00 11.15 -15.62
N GLU A 44 14.88 11.55 -16.89
CA GLU A 44 14.64 12.94 -17.29
C GLU A 44 13.28 13.43 -16.78
N ILE A 45 12.23 12.62 -16.99
CA ILE A 45 10.88 12.93 -16.51
C ILE A 45 10.90 13.03 -14.98
N TYR A 46 11.59 12.12 -14.30
CA TYR A 46 11.69 12.16 -12.84
C TYR A 46 12.27 13.49 -12.33
N TYR A 47 13.39 13.95 -12.86
CA TYR A 47 13.98 15.21 -12.39
C TYR A 47 13.10 16.42 -12.72
N GLN A 48 12.45 16.43 -13.89
CA GLN A 48 11.48 17.48 -14.25
C GLN A 48 10.31 17.55 -13.27
N GLU A 49 9.72 16.40 -12.94
CA GLU A 49 8.57 16.34 -12.04
C GLU A 49 8.94 16.62 -10.57
N VAL A 50 10.16 16.29 -10.15
CA VAL A 50 10.70 16.68 -8.83
C VAL A 50 10.92 18.19 -8.75
N ALA A 51 11.38 18.84 -9.81
CA ALA A 51 11.52 20.29 -9.86
C ALA A 51 10.15 20.98 -9.75
N LYS A 52 9.13 20.48 -10.45
CA LYS A 52 7.74 20.95 -10.33
C LYS A 52 7.19 20.75 -8.92
N LEU A 53 7.45 19.59 -8.30
CA LEU A 53 7.06 19.32 -6.92
C LEU A 53 7.69 20.32 -5.93
N LYS A 54 8.96 20.69 -6.14
CA LYS A 54 9.66 21.68 -5.33
C LYS A 54 9.05 23.08 -5.45
N ALA A 55 8.51 23.44 -6.61
CA ALA A 55 7.87 24.72 -6.84
C ALA A 55 6.47 24.82 -6.20
N ILE A 56 5.70 23.72 -6.20
CA ILE A 56 4.32 23.68 -5.68
C ILE A 56 4.27 23.47 -4.16
N ALA A 57 5.22 22.70 -3.61
CA ALA A 57 5.20 22.33 -2.21
C ALA A 57 5.73 23.44 -1.29
N PRO A 58 5.14 23.64 -0.09
CA PRO A 58 5.76 24.40 0.98
C PRO A 58 7.19 23.92 1.24
N LYS A 59 8.12 24.84 1.53
CA LYS A 59 9.55 24.55 1.65
C LYS A 59 9.83 23.43 2.65
N GLU A 60 9.18 23.47 3.81
CA GLU A 60 9.33 22.50 4.89
C GLU A 60 8.78 21.12 4.49
N ALA A 61 7.66 21.10 3.76
CA ALA A 61 7.08 19.88 3.23
C ALA A 61 8.03 19.21 2.23
N TYR A 62 8.59 19.97 1.29
CA TYR A 62 9.57 19.46 0.32
C TYR A 62 10.84 18.97 1.01
N CYS A 63 11.42 19.74 1.94
CA CYS A 63 12.61 19.32 2.69
C CYS A 63 12.40 17.99 3.42
N TYR A 64 11.21 17.75 3.97
CA TYR A 64 10.87 16.45 4.55
C TYR A 64 10.86 15.33 3.50
N VAL A 65 10.20 15.55 2.36
CA VAL A 65 10.12 14.58 1.26
C VAL A 65 11.51 14.22 0.74
N GLU A 66 12.35 15.23 0.50
CA GLU A 66 13.71 15.07 0.02
C GLU A 66 14.55 14.23 1.00
N ARG A 67 14.56 14.60 2.29
CA ARG A 67 15.39 13.94 3.30
C ARG A 67 14.92 12.55 3.71
N THR A 68 13.64 12.24 3.57
CA THR A 68 13.08 10.98 4.10
C THR A 68 12.57 10.03 3.04
N ARG A 69 12.06 10.53 1.92
CA ARG A 69 11.39 9.70 0.89
C ARG A 69 12.24 9.57 -0.36
N LEU A 70 12.80 10.66 -0.87
CA LEU A 70 13.65 10.60 -2.07
C LEU A 70 14.96 9.85 -1.85
N VAL A 71 15.40 9.67 -0.60
CA VAL A 71 16.49 8.75 -0.24
C VAL A 71 16.20 7.31 -0.71
N TRP A 72 14.93 6.90 -0.67
CA TRP A 72 14.48 5.57 -1.08
C TRP A 72 13.92 5.55 -2.52
N LYS A 73 14.34 6.49 -3.38
CA LYS A 73 13.83 6.61 -4.75
C LYS A 73 13.90 5.31 -5.54
N GLU A 74 14.94 4.50 -5.32
CA GLU A 74 15.14 3.21 -5.99
C GLU A 74 14.03 2.20 -5.71
N MET A 75 13.38 2.31 -4.56
CA MET A 75 12.28 1.43 -4.13
C MET A 75 10.89 2.02 -4.38
N LEU A 76 10.82 3.27 -4.83
CA LEU A 76 9.57 4.03 -4.92
C LEU A 76 9.22 4.46 -6.34
N VAL A 77 10.22 4.88 -7.13
CA VAL A 77 10.01 5.48 -8.44
C VAL A 77 9.95 4.39 -9.50
N ARG A 78 8.91 4.44 -10.35
CA ARG A 78 8.55 3.39 -11.30
C ARG A 78 9.71 2.96 -12.19
N PHE A 79 10.43 3.88 -12.83
CA PHE A 79 11.54 3.53 -13.73
C PHE A 79 12.74 2.85 -13.04
N LEU A 80 12.91 3.07 -11.73
CA LEU A 80 13.94 2.41 -10.92
C LEU A 80 13.44 1.05 -10.43
N VAL A 81 12.20 0.99 -9.94
CA VAL A 81 11.57 -0.24 -9.44
C VAL A 81 11.40 -1.27 -10.55
N ASP A 82 11.05 -0.84 -11.77
CA ASP A 82 10.81 -1.72 -12.92
C ASP A 82 12.07 -2.43 -13.44
N LYS A 83 13.25 -2.10 -12.89
CA LYS A 83 14.50 -2.84 -13.12
C LYS A 83 14.55 -4.17 -12.37
N HIS A 84 13.62 -4.40 -11.44
CA HIS A 84 13.55 -5.59 -10.62
C HIS A 84 12.22 -6.32 -10.78
N LEU A 85 12.25 -7.64 -10.60
CA LEU A 85 11.08 -8.49 -10.69
C LEU A 85 10.17 -8.29 -9.46
N GLN A 86 9.00 -7.69 -9.67
CA GLN A 86 8.12 -7.23 -8.60
C GLN A 86 6.68 -7.75 -8.70
N PHE A 87 6.28 -8.31 -9.85
CA PHE A 87 4.93 -8.85 -10.10
C PHE A 87 3.77 -7.88 -9.83
N GLY A 88 4.03 -6.58 -9.81
CA GLY A 88 3.04 -5.55 -9.52
C GLY A 88 2.87 -5.20 -8.04
N TYR A 89 3.64 -5.82 -7.14
CA TYR A 89 3.68 -5.46 -5.71
C TYR A 89 4.50 -4.18 -5.47
N THR A 90 4.03 -3.07 -6.05
CA THR A 90 4.63 -1.72 -5.91
C THR A 90 4.16 -0.96 -4.67
N VAL A 91 3.05 -1.40 -4.07
CA VAL A 91 2.32 -0.62 -3.06
C VAL A 91 2.14 -1.41 -1.77
N THR A 92 2.20 -0.71 -0.64
CA THR A 92 2.01 -1.30 0.69
C THR A 92 0.56 -1.64 1.00
N SER A 93 -0.41 -1.22 0.18
CA SER A 93 -1.85 -1.39 0.45
C SER A 93 -2.26 -2.84 0.61
N THR A 94 -1.61 -3.76 -0.13
CA THR A 94 -1.88 -5.20 0.01
C THR A 94 -1.51 -5.70 1.41
N ILE A 95 -0.34 -5.29 1.91
CA ILE A 95 0.14 -5.66 3.25
C ILE A 95 -0.73 -4.99 4.32
N GLU A 96 -1.10 -3.73 4.13
CA GLU A 96 -2.01 -3.00 5.01
C GLU A 96 -3.37 -3.71 5.10
N GLY A 97 -3.90 -4.18 3.96
CA GLY A 97 -5.12 -4.98 3.89
C GLY A 97 -5.00 -6.31 4.64
N CYS A 98 -3.92 -7.07 4.41
CA CYS A 98 -3.65 -8.31 5.14
C CYS A 98 -3.61 -8.08 6.65
N TYR A 99 -2.91 -7.03 7.09
CA TYR A 99 -2.83 -6.70 8.52
C TYR A 99 -4.19 -6.33 9.10
N SER A 100 -5.02 -5.60 8.34
CA SER A 100 -6.40 -5.29 8.72
C SER A 100 -7.25 -6.57 8.86
N SER A 101 -7.13 -7.50 7.90
CA SER A 101 -7.85 -8.78 7.94
C SER A 101 -7.44 -9.62 9.15
N ILE A 102 -6.14 -9.71 9.44
CA ILE A 102 -5.63 -10.43 10.63
C ILE A 102 -6.18 -9.81 11.90
N LYS A 103 -6.10 -8.48 12.04
CA LYS A 103 -6.66 -7.76 13.20
C LYS A 103 -8.15 -7.99 13.36
N ALA A 104 -8.91 -7.91 12.28
CA ALA A 104 -10.35 -8.15 12.28
C ALA A 104 -10.68 -9.60 12.69
N PHE A 105 -9.87 -10.56 12.26
CA PHE A 105 -10.02 -11.97 12.62
C PHE A 105 -9.70 -12.23 14.10
N LEU A 106 -8.64 -11.60 14.62
CA LEU A 106 -8.26 -11.72 16.04
C LEU A 106 -9.33 -11.09 16.96
N ARG A 107 -9.98 -9.99 16.57
CA ARG A 107 -11.04 -9.26 17.32
C ARG A 107 -10.64 -8.63 18.65
N ARG A 108 -9.74 -9.23 19.43
CA ARG A 108 -9.25 -8.70 20.71
C ARG A 108 -7.73 -8.62 20.71
N SER A 109 -7.20 -7.69 21.51
CA SER A 109 -5.77 -7.46 21.67
C SER A 109 -5.16 -8.10 22.91
N THR A 110 -5.92 -8.92 23.64
CA THR A 110 -5.55 -9.43 24.98
C THR A 110 -5.37 -10.94 25.02
N TYR A 111 -5.18 -11.58 23.86
CA TYR A 111 -4.92 -13.01 23.79
C TYR A 111 -3.49 -13.32 24.24
N ASP A 112 -3.30 -14.50 24.83
CA ASP A 112 -1.97 -15.03 25.05
C ASP A 112 -1.35 -15.53 23.72
N LEU A 113 -0.07 -15.90 23.75
CA LEU A 113 0.64 -16.28 22.52
C LEU A 113 0.06 -17.57 21.89
N LYS A 114 -0.41 -18.50 22.71
CA LYS A 114 -0.97 -19.78 22.23
C LYS A 114 -2.32 -19.54 21.55
N ASP A 115 -3.18 -18.74 22.16
CA ASP A 115 -4.47 -18.33 21.61
C ASP A 115 -4.31 -17.59 20.28
N ILE A 116 -3.30 -16.72 20.17
CA ILE A 116 -2.99 -16.05 18.91
C ILE A 116 -2.56 -17.07 17.86
N TYR A 117 -1.66 -17.98 18.19
CA TYR A 117 -1.19 -19.02 17.27
C TYR A 117 -2.35 -19.88 16.75
N ASP A 118 -3.18 -20.43 17.65
CA ASP A 118 -4.31 -21.28 17.29
C ASP A 118 -5.32 -20.53 16.41
N ARG A 119 -5.59 -19.25 16.71
CA ARG A 119 -6.46 -18.41 15.87
C ARG A 119 -5.85 -18.12 14.52
N LEU A 120 -4.55 -17.89 14.43
CA LEU A 120 -3.92 -17.66 13.14
C LEU A 120 -3.98 -18.92 12.28
N LEU A 121 -3.82 -20.13 12.84
CA LEU A 121 -4.06 -21.38 12.10
C LEU A 121 -5.47 -21.44 11.51
N LEU A 122 -6.50 -21.09 12.30
CA LEU A 122 -7.87 -20.97 11.80
C LEU A 122 -8.02 -19.88 10.73
N PHE A 123 -7.34 -18.74 10.89
CA PHE A 123 -7.33 -17.66 9.91
C PHE A 123 -6.77 -18.14 8.57
N TRP A 124 -5.62 -18.81 8.56
CA TRP A 124 -5.00 -19.31 7.33
C TRP A 124 -5.89 -20.31 6.62
N ALA A 125 -6.48 -21.27 7.35
CA ALA A 125 -7.45 -22.19 6.78
C ALA A 125 -8.67 -21.46 6.18
N ALA A 126 -9.20 -20.47 6.90
CA ALA A 126 -10.33 -19.65 6.45
C ALA A 126 -10.00 -18.74 5.27
N GLN A 127 -8.75 -18.31 5.10
CA GLN A 127 -8.29 -17.55 3.92
C GLN A 127 -8.06 -18.46 2.71
N GLN A 128 -7.54 -19.67 2.93
CA GLN A 128 -7.15 -20.57 1.86
C GLN A 128 -8.36 -21.05 1.04
N SER A 129 -9.49 -21.40 1.68
CA SER A 129 -10.67 -21.89 0.96
C SER A 129 -11.23 -20.86 -0.04
N PRO A 130 -11.54 -19.60 0.34
CA PRO A 130 -12.02 -18.59 -0.61
C PRO A 130 -11.02 -18.27 -1.73
N ILE A 131 -9.72 -18.31 -1.43
CA ILE A 131 -8.67 -18.09 -2.45
C ILE A 131 -8.69 -19.24 -3.45
N ALA A 132 -8.71 -20.49 -2.97
CA ALA A 132 -8.76 -21.68 -3.83
C ALA A 132 -10.05 -21.72 -4.67
N ASP A 133 -11.19 -21.37 -4.09
CA ASP A 133 -12.47 -21.29 -4.80
C ASP A 133 -12.43 -20.19 -5.88
N SER A 134 -11.90 -19.01 -5.56
CA SER A 134 -11.73 -17.92 -6.52
C SER A 134 -10.76 -18.31 -7.64
N GLU A 135 -9.69 -19.03 -7.32
CA GLU A 135 -8.70 -19.51 -8.28
C GLU A 135 -9.32 -20.54 -9.25
N ALA A 136 -10.06 -21.52 -8.70
CA ALA A 136 -10.79 -22.50 -9.49
C ALA A 136 -11.86 -21.84 -10.38
N GLN A 137 -12.59 -20.85 -9.86
CA GLN A 137 -13.56 -20.07 -10.65
C GLN A 137 -12.89 -19.31 -11.79
N ASP A 138 -11.78 -18.61 -11.53
CA ASP A 138 -11.02 -17.89 -12.57
C ASP A 138 -10.47 -18.86 -13.63
N GLN A 139 -10.11 -20.09 -13.25
CA GLN A 139 -9.65 -21.11 -14.18
C GLN A 139 -10.78 -21.67 -15.06
N LEU A 140 -11.97 -21.87 -14.50
CA LEU A 140 -13.13 -22.41 -15.23
C LEU A 140 -13.83 -21.36 -16.10
N LYS A 141 -13.91 -20.11 -15.63
CA LYS A 141 -14.63 -19.01 -16.27
C LYS A 141 -13.66 -17.91 -16.72
N PRO A 142 -12.95 -18.11 -17.85
CA PRO A 142 -12.07 -17.08 -18.37
C PRO A 142 -12.84 -15.80 -18.69
N ARG A 143 -12.25 -14.64 -18.38
CA ARG A 143 -12.89 -13.36 -18.64
C ARG A 143 -12.89 -13.03 -20.13
N HIS A 144 -14.02 -12.51 -20.62
CA HIS A 144 -14.21 -12.12 -22.02
C HIS A 144 -13.14 -11.13 -22.51
N ASN A 145 -12.71 -10.20 -21.66
CA ASN A 145 -11.68 -9.20 -21.99
C ASN A 145 -10.26 -9.77 -22.18
N THR A 146 -10.04 -11.04 -21.80
CA THR A 146 -8.78 -11.78 -21.99
C THR A 146 -8.85 -12.82 -23.11
N ASN A 147 -10.01 -12.92 -23.79
CA ASN A 147 -10.25 -13.88 -24.86
C ASN A 147 -9.63 -13.39 -26.18
N HIS A 148 -8.30 -13.42 -26.27
CA HIS A 148 -7.53 -13.03 -27.44
C HIS A 148 -6.82 -14.25 -28.05
N LEU A 149 -6.73 -14.33 -29.38
CA LEU A 149 -6.15 -15.49 -30.10
C LEU A 149 -4.73 -15.85 -29.62
N MET A 150 -3.89 -14.83 -29.37
CA MET A 150 -2.53 -15.00 -28.83
C MET A 150 -2.47 -15.62 -27.43
N LEU A 151 -3.56 -15.57 -26.67
CA LEU A 151 -3.61 -16.00 -25.26
C LEU A 151 -4.32 -17.34 -25.10
N ILE A 152 -4.86 -17.95 -26.16
CA ILE A 152 -5.67 -19.19 -26.06
C ILE A 152 -4.94 -20.30 -25.30
N ASN A 153 -3.65 -20.49 -25.58
CA ASN A 153 -2.82 -21.52 -24.93
C ASN A 153 -2.44 -21.18 -23.47
N LEU A 154 -2.73 -19.97 -23.03
CA LEU A 154 -2.42 -19.46 -21.68
C LEU A 154 -3.68 -19.42 -20.80
N ILE A 155 -4.85 -19.30 -21.43
CA ILE A 155 -6.15 -19.38 -20.76
C ILE A 155 -6.24 -20.72 -20.00
N LYS A 156 -6.73 -20.67 -18.75
CA LYS A 156 -6.78 -21.78 -17.77
C LYS A 156 -5.43 -22.30 -17.25
N HIS A 157 -4.30 -21.82 -17.79
CA HIS A 157 -2.97 -22.23 -17.34
C HIS A 157 -2.27 -21.17 -16.48
N ILE A 158 -2.70 -19.92 -16.61
CA ILE A 158 -2.11 -18.75 -15.96
C ILE A 158 -3.20 -17.88 -15.33
N HIS A 159 -2.86 -17.25 -14.20
CA HIS A 159 -3.74 -16.34 -13.48
C HIS A 159 -4.24 -15.20 -14.37
N ASN A 160 -5.53 -14.88 -14.21
CA ASN A 160 -6.26 -13.88 -14.98
C ASN A 160 -5.62 -12.47 -14.91
N TYR A 161 -5.04 -12.10 -13.77
CA TYR A 161 -4.33 -10.83 -13.62
C TYR A 161 -3.15 -10.69 -14.60
N ALA A 162 -2.40 -11.77 -14.85
CA ALA A 162 -1.32 -11.77 -15.83
C ALA A 162 -1.86 -11.61 -17.27
N LEU A 163 -2.95 -12.29 -17.60
CA LEU A 163 -3.61 -12.15 -18.90
C LEU A 163 -4.06 -10.70 -19.14
N GLN A 164 -4.65 -10.05 -18.14
CA GLN A 164 -5.03 -8.63 -18.20
C GLN A 164 -3.84 -7.70 -18.41
N LYS A 165 -2.64 -8.06 -17.94
CA LYS A 165 -1.41 -7.30 -18.19
C LYS A 165 -0.84 -7.54 -19.58
N LEU A 166 -1.06 -8.71 -20.17
CA LEU A 166 -0.64 -9.04 -21.53
C LEU A 166 -1.52 -8.39 -22.60
N VAL A 167 -2.82 -8.25 -22.35
CA VAL A 167 -3.76 -7.66 -23.33
C VAL A 167 -3.28 -6.29 -23.84
N PRO A 168 -2.91 -5.31 -22.98
CA PRO A 168 -2.34 -4.05 -23.44
C PRO A 168 -1.05 -4.20 -24.28
N GLU A 169 -0.18 -5.16 -23.95
CA GLU A 169 1.05 -5.40 -24.73
C GLU A 169 0.75 -5.95 -26.13
N ILE A 170 -0.31 -6.74 -26.26
CA ILE A 170 -0.78 -7.24 -27.55
C ILE A 170 -1.34 -6.08 -28.39
N TRP A 171 -2.14 -5.19 -27.79
CA TRP A 171 -2.71 -4.04 -28.49
C TRP A 171 -1.67 -3.03 -28.99
N LYS A 172 -0.49 -2.98 -28.35
CA LYS A 172 0.64 -2.17 -28.84
C LYS A 172 1.24 -2.69 -30.15
N VAL A 173 0.99 -3.95 -30.53
CA VAL A 173 1.42 -4.52 -31.80
C VAL A 173 0.40 -4.12 -32.87
N PRO A 174 0.75 -3.36 -33.94
CA PRO A 174 2.00 -3.36 -34.71
C PRO A 174 2.67 -1.97 -34.77
N GLU A 175 2.50 -1.11 -33.77
CA GLU A 175 3.12 0.21 -33.77
C GLU A 175 4.65 0.06 -33.80
N HIS A 176 5.26 0.43 -34.92
CA HIS A 176 6.70 0.39 -35.18
C HIS A 176 7.47 1.45 -34.39
N THR A 177 7.11 1.68 -33.14
CA THR A 177 7.81 2.62 -32.26
C THR A 177 8.89 1.84 -31.52
N THR A 178 10.11 1.97 -32.03
CA THR A 178 11.39 1.66 -31.36
C THR A 178 11.54 2.30 -29.96
N SER A 179 10.58 3.15 -29.56
CA SER A 179 10.57 3.91 -28.32
C SER A 179 9.89 3.21 -27.13
N TYR A 180 9.26 2.03 -27.30
CA TYR A 180 8.63 1.36 -26.16
C TYR A 180 9.65 0.66 -25.26
N SER A 181 9.65 0.97 -23.97
CA SER A 181 10.49 0.28 -23.00
C SER A 181 9.91 -1.11 -22.65
N CYS A 182 10.74 -2.15 -22.75
CA CYS A 182 10.36 -3.55 -22.46
C CYS A 182 10.29 -3.84 -20.95
N THR A 183 9.84 -2.90 -20.13
CA THR A 183 9.88 -3.00 -18.66
C THR A 183 9.01 -4.12 -18.12
N ILE A 184 7.90 -4.46 -18.79
CA ILE A 184 6.99 -5.52 -18.35
C ILE A 184 7.68 -6.90 -18.27
N ARG A 185 8.67 -7.15 -19.13
CA ARG A 185 9.44 -8.39 -19.11
C ARG A 185 10.27 -8.51 -17.84
N VAL A 186 10.87 -7.42 -17.40
CA VAL A 186 11.67 -7.39 -16.18
C VAL A 186 10.79 -7.32 -14.93
N ALA A 187 9.84 -6.38 -14.90
CA ALA A 187 9.03 -6.09 -13.73
C ALA A 187 8.00 -7.18 -13.41
N TYR A 188 7.42 -7.82 -14.42
CA TYR A 188 6.38 -8.83 -14.26
C TYR A 188 6.80 -10.23 -14.74
N GLY A 189 7.89 -10.37 -15.49
CA GLY A 189 8.24 -11.67 -16.08
C GLY A 189 7.25 -12.09 -17.19
N LEU A 190 6.64 -11.12 -17.87
CA LEU A 190 5.65 -11.31 -18.94
C LEU A 190 6.20 -10.81 -20.28
N PRO A 191 5.92 -11.48 -21.41
CA PRO A 191 6.30 -11.00 -22.74
C PRO A 191 5.89 -9.54 -22.98
N CYS A 192 6.82 -8.71 -23.45
CA CYS A 192 6.54 -7.36 -23.89
C CYS A 192 5.97 -7.34 -25.32
N CYS A 193 5.44 -6.20 -25.75
CA CYS A 193 4.95 -6.00 -27.12
C CYS A 193 5.92 -6.47 -28.22
N HIS A 194 7.23 -6.22 -28.06
CA HIS A 194 8.26 -6.65 -29.02
C HIS A 194 8.38 -8.17 -29.12
N GLU A 195 8.28 -8.88 -28.00
CA GLU A 195 8.32 -10.34 -27.98
C GLU A 195 7.05 -10.92 -28.58
N VAL A 196 5.89 -10.38 -28.20
CA VAL A 196 4.59 -10.72 -28.81
C VAL A 196 4.66 -10.55 -30.34
N PHE A 197 5.25 -9.46 -30.82
CA PHE A 197 5.45 -9.21 -32.25
C PHE A 197 6.38 -10.24 -32.92
N LYS A 198 7.42 -10.71 -32.23
CA LYS A 198 8.28 -11.80 -32.74
C LYS A 198 7.49 -13.10 -32.92
N PHE A 199 6.67 -13.47 -31.93
CA PHE A 199 5.82 -14.67 -32.02
C PHE A 199 4.83 -14.57 -33.19
N LEU A 200 4.20 -13.40 -33.35
CA LEU A 200 3.34 -13.06 -34.48
C LEU A 200 4.04 -13.22 -35.83
N ARG A 201 5.23 -12.62 -36.03
CA ARG A 201 6.00 -12.75 -37.29
C ARG A 201 6.39 -14.19 -37.57
N ALA A 202 6.74 -14.95 -36.54
CA ALA A 202 7.12 -16.36 -36.67
C ALA A 202 5.92 -17.31 -36.82
N LYS A 203 4.67 -16.80 -36.83
CA LYS A 203 3.43 -17.61 -36.83
C LYS A 203 3.42 -18.66 -35.71
N SER A 204 3.98 -18.30 -34.57
CA SER A 204 4.10 -19.15 -33.38
C SER A 204 3.20 -18.63 -32.27
N GLN A 205 2.84 -19.50 -31.33
CA GLN A 205 1.95 -19.14 -30.22
C GLN A 205 2.74 -18.99 -28.92
N LEU A 206 2.31 -18.05 -28.08
CA LEU A 206 2.84 -17.90 -26.73
C LEU A 206 2.51 -19.15 -25.91
N SER A 207 3.51 -19.65 -25.21
CA SER A 207 3.37 -20.81 -24.34
C SER A 207 3.48 -20.41 -22.87
N LYS A 208 3.03 -21.30 -21.99
CA LYS A 208 3.17 -21.14 -20.55
C LYS A 208 4.65 -20.99 -20.13
N ALA A 209 5.58 -21.58 -20.88
CA ALA A 209 7.02 -21.55 -20.59
C ALA A 209 7.64 -20.16 -20.80
N ASP A 210 7.04 -19.34 -21.66
CA ASP A 210 7.51 -17.96 -21.93
C ASP A 210 7.15 -16.99 -20.79
N ILE A 211 6.33 -17.44 -19.84
CA ILE A 211 5.78 -16.65 -18.75
C ILE A 211 6.35 -17.12 -17.42
N HIS A 212 6.73 -16.16 -16.58
CA HIS A 212 7.29 -16.45 -15.27
C HIS A 212 6.35 -17.33 -14.41
N ARG A 213 6.94 -18.33 -13.75
CA ARG A 213 6.24 -19.35 -12.93
C ARG A 213 5.30 -18.77 -11.87
N HIS A 214 5.59 -17.57 -11.39
CA HIS A 214 4.74 -16.83 -10.44
C HIS A 214 3.27 -16.79 -10.90
N TRP A 215 3.03 -16.69 -12.20
CA TRP A 215 1.69 -16.52 -12.78
C TRP A 215 0.95 -17.82 -13.07
N TRP A 216 1.57 -18.99 -12.85
CA TRP A 216 0.95 -20.27 -13.17
C TRP A 216 -0.03 -20.67 -12.06
N PHE A 217 -1.20 -21.24 -12.41
CA PHE A 217 -2.11 -21.84 -11.42
C PHE A 217 -1.43 -23.02 -10.71
N ASN A 218 -1.00 -24.03 -11.49
CA ASN A 218 -0.26 -25.17 -10.97
C ASN A 218 1.23 -24.83 -10.86
N ARG A 219 1.63 -24.29 -9.71
CA ARG A 219 3.04 -24.19 -9.28
C ARG A 219 3.38 -25.50 -8.56
N SER A 220 4.33 -26.27 -9.08
CA SER A 220 4.83 -27.43 -8.35
C SER A 220 5.34 -26.95 -6.98
N GLN A 221 4.73 -27.45 -5.90
CA GLN A 221 5.11 -27.11 -4.53
C GLN A 221 6.53 -27.59 -4.17
N ASN A 222 7.14 -28.42 -5.03
CA ASN A 222 8.36 -29.17 -4.74
C ASN A 222 9.68 -28.42 -4.98
N LEU A 223 9.70 -27.08 -5.13
CA LEU A 223 10.94 -26.35 -5.45
C LEU A 223 11.34 -25.25 -4.46
N ASP A 224 10.54 -24.95 -3.44
CA ASP A 224 10.89 -23.92 -2.45
C ASP A 224 11.29 -24.52 -1.08
N ALA A 225 11.65 -25.80 -1.04
CA ALA A 225 12.32 -26.39 0.14
C ALA A 225 13.68 -25.70 0.44
N ASN A 226 14.25 -24.99 -0.54
CA ASN A 226 15.47 -24.19 -0.40
C ASN A 226 15.22 -22.71 -0.07
N ILE A 227 13.97 -22.22 -0.08
CA ILE A 227 13.63 -20.96 0.60
C ILE A 227 13.26 -21.31 2.04
N ARG A 228 14.19 -21.96 2.73
CA ARG A 228 14.27 -21.76 4.18
C ARG A 228 14.68 -20.31 4.32
N ILE A 229 13.71 -19.42 4.45
CA ILE A 229 13.97 -18.14 5.08
C ILE A 229 14.60 -18.54 6.41
N ASN A 230 15.92 -18.39 6.53
CA ASN A 230 16.58 -18.49 7.82
C ASN A 230 15.98 -17.33 8.61
N ILE A 231 14.88 -17.61 9.30
CA ILE A 231 14.30 -16.70 10.28
C ILE A 231 15.37 -16.65 11.35
N ILE A 232 16.27 -15.69 11.20
CA ILE A 232 17.25 -15.37 12.24
C ILE A 232 16.41 -14.85 13.39
N ASP A 233 16.49 -15.54 14.52
CA ASP A 233 15.83 -15.06 15.73
C ASP A 233 16.23 -13.59 15.94
N PRO A 234 15.27 -12.69 16.17
CA PRO A 234 15.58 -11.29 16.37
C PRO A 234 16.59 -11.19 17.49
N ARG A 235 17.68 -10.45 17.26
CA ARG A 235 18.74 -10.25 18.24
C ARG A 235 18.09 -9.87 19.57
N VAL A 236 18.24 -10.71 20.60
CA VAL A 236 17.72 -10.43 21.93
C VAL A 236 18.45 -9.19 22.43
N ILE A 237 17.81 -8.03 22.30
CA ILE A 237 18.28 -6.80 22.92
C ILE A 237 17.93 -6.97 24.40
N PRO A 238 18.90 -7.09 25.32
CA PRO A 238 18.60 -7.08 26.73
C PRO A 238 17.91 -5.75 27.02
N THR A 239 16.61 -5.82 27.31
CA THR A 239 15.91 -4.65 27.84
C THR A 239 16.65 -4.28 29.12
N ARG A 240 16.89 -2.97 29.34
CA ARG A 240 17.17 -2.47 30.69
C ARG A 240 15.88 -2.68 31.50
N GLY A 241 15.64 -3.92 31.89
CA GLY A 241 14.63 -4.28 32.87
C GLY A 241 15.00 -3.69 34.21
N ARG A 242 13.96 -3.45 35.00
CA ARG A 242 14.04 -3.03 36.40
C ARG A 242 15.10 -3.87 37.13
N PRO A 243 16.03 -3.25 37.88
CA PRO A 243 17.03 -4.00 38.65
C PRO A 243 16.32 -5.00 39.56
N ARG A 244 16.81 -6.26 39.55
CA ARG A 244 16.35 -7.27 40.51
C ARG A 244 16.69 -6.76 41.91
N GLY A 245 15.67 -6.52 42.73
CA GLY A 245 15.84 -6.24 44.17
C GLY A 245 15.12 -5.01 44.74
N VAL A 246 14.44 -4.16 43.97
CA VAL A 246 13.77 -2.98 44.55
C VAL A 246 12.30 -3.28 44.88
N LEU A 247 12.09 -3.91 46.03
CA LEU A 247 10.84 -3.84 46.79
C LEU A 247 10.72 -2.44 47.42
N GLY A 248 9.54 -1.82 47.32
CA GLY A 248 9.17 -0.65 48.11
C GLY A 248 9.17 0.68 47.35
N GLY A 249 7.98 1.20 47.10
CA GLY A 249 7.77 2.53 46.53
C GLY A 249 6.32 2.68 46.07
N LEU A 250 5.42 2.77 47.04
CA LEU A 250 4.01 3.11 46.81
C LEU A 250 3.92 4.49 46.14
N SER A 251 3.34 4.54 44.95
CA SER A 251 2.57 5.70 44.49
C SER A 251 1.42 5.18 43.65
N MET A 252 0.21 5.53 44.09
CA MET A 252 -1.06 5.21 43.46
C MET A 252 -1.10 5.80 42.05
N GLU A 253 -1.15 4.92 41.05
CA GLU A 253 -2.17 4.92 39.99
C GLU A 253 -2.02 3.61 39.20
N THR A 254 -2.93 2.67 39.46
CA THR A 254 -3.37 1.68 38.46
C THR A 254 -3.86 2.47 37.24
N GLU A 255 -3.29 2.32 36.05
CA GLU A 255 -3.49 1.15 35.20
C GLU A 255 -2.19 0.72 34.51
N SER A 256 -1.67 -0.45 34.91
CA SER A 256 -0.85 -1.31 34.04
C SER A 256 -1.71 -1.66 32.81
N SER A 257 -1.68 -0.80 31.81
CA SER A 257 -2.38 -1.04 30.58
C SER A 257 -1.57 -2.02 29.74
N THR A 258 -2.07 -3.24 29.56
CA THR A 258 -1.67 -4.15 28.48
C THR A 258 -2.15 -3.66 27.10
N ARG A 259 -2.58 -2.40 27.00
CA ARG A 259 -2.97 -1.78 25.73
C ARG A 259 -1.75 -1.71 24.83
N ARG A 260 -1.88 -2.41 23.70
CA ARG A 260 -1.02 -2.23 22.53
C ARG A 260 -0.92 -0.72 22.22
N HIS A 261 0.31 -0.22 22.12
CA HIS A 261 0.54 1.13 21.60
C HIS A 261 -0.12 1.26 20.23
N PRO A 262 -0.89 2.33 19.98
CA PRO A 262 -1.57 2.50 18.71
C PRO A 262 -0.56 2.40 17.56
N SER A 263 -0.94 1.77 16.44
CA SER A 263 -0.07 1.87 15.26
C SER A 263 0.02 3.34 14.85
N GLN A 264 1.10 3.69 14.14
CA GLN A 264 1.27 5.04 13.58
C GLN A 264 0.05 5.51 12.75
N PHE A 265 -0.69 4.58 12.17
CA PHE A 265 -1.98 4.82 11.51
C PHE A 265 -3.10 5.23 12.47
N GLU A 266 -3.28 4.50 13.58
CA GLU A 266 -4.29 4.80 14.61
C GLU A 266 -3.99 6.17 15.27
N HIS A 267 -2.71 6.49 15.47
CA HIS A 267 -2.28 7.83 15.90
C HIS A 267 -2.70 8.92 14.91
N THR A 268 -2.63 8.67 13.61
CA THR A 268 -2.94 9.71 12.63
C THR A 268 -4.44 9.91 12.45
N ILE A 269 -5.24 8.86 12.51
CA ILE A 269 -6.71 8.98 12.57
C ILE A 269 -7.13 9.73 13.84
N GLN A 270 -6.48 9.45 14.97
CA GLN A 270 -6.71 10.18 16.21
C GLN A 270 -6.26 11.63 16.10
N GLU A 271 -5.13 11.93 15.46
CA GLU A 271 -4.68 13.31 15.17
C GLU A 271 -5.66 14.03 14.22
N GLU A 272 -6.14 13.39 13.15
CA GLU A 272 -7.17 13.94 12.25
C GLU A 272 -8.46 14.29 13.01
N ARG A 273 -8.90 13.39 13.88
CA ARG A 273 -10.03 13.63 14.78
C ARG A 273 -9.72 14.80 15.72
N ARG A 274 -8.58 14.79 16.40
CA ARG A 274 -8.18 15.82 17.39
C ARG A 274 -8.01 17.21 16.77
N GLU A 275 -7.42 17.32 15.59
CA GLU A 275 -7.27 18.57 14.84
C GLU A 275 -8.65 19.11 14.43
N ALA A 276 -9.57 18.25 13.99
CA ALA A 276 -10.97 18.64 13.74
C ALA A 276 -11.73 19.07 15.02
N PHE A 277 -11.30 18.60 16.21
CA PHE A 277 -11.81 19.11 17.49
C PHE A 277 -11.18 20.46 17.89
N ARG A 278 -9.93 20.76 17.53
CA ARG A 278 -9.27 22.05 17.87
C ARG A 278 -9.85 23.26 17.13
N VAL A 279 -10.36 23.08 15.91
CA VAL A 279 -11.04 24.15 15.16
C VAL A 279 -12.29 24.67 15.88
N ARG A 280 -12.91 23.87 16.76
CA ARG A 280 -14.06 24.32 17.59
C ARG A 280 -13.69 25.31 18.69
N GLY A 281 -12.43 25.42 19.09
CA GLY A 281 -12.02 26.20 20.26
C GLY A 281 -11.75 27.69 19.98
N HIS A 282 -11.70 28.12 18.73
CA HIS A 282 -11.24 29.47 18.38
C HIS A 282 -12.37 30.46 18.00
N ASP A 283 -13.61 29.98 17.84
CA ASP A 283 -14.73 30.78 17.30
C ASP A 283 -15.82 31.16 18.33
N GLN A 284 -15.54 31.01 19.63
CA GLN A 284 -16.44 31.51 20.69
C GLN A 284 -15.71 32.52 21.56
N GLY A 285 -15.56 33.73 21.02
CA GLY A 285 -14.95 34.82 21.76
C GLY A 285 -15.15 36.16 21.10
N GLN A 286 -16.39 36.54 20.75
CA GLN A 286 -16.75 37.94 20.50
C GLN A 286 -18.27 38.16 20.60
N ASN A 287 -18.64 38.91 21.64
CA ASN A 287 -19.80 39.80 21.81
C ASN A 287 -21.16 39.39 21.22
N GLN A 288 -22.14 39.14 22.11
CA GLN A 288 -23.44 39.79 22.01
C GLN A 288 -23.97 40.16 23.40
N VAL A 289 -24.43 41.40 23.49
CA VAL A 289 -24.88 42.14 24.67
C VAL A 289 -26.40 42.35 24.53
N LEU A 290 -27.11 42.25 25.69
CA LEU A 290 -28.50 42.67 26.01
C LEU A 290 -29.70 41.77 25.60
N PRO A 291 -30.89 41.93 26.23
CA PRO A 291 -31.22 42.36 27.60
C PRO A 291 -32.12 41.32 28.33
N GLY A 292 -32.32 41.51 29.64
CA GLY A 292 -32.87 40.49 30.54
C GLY A 292 -34.38 40.22 30.47
N GLN A 293 -34.80 39.18 31.19
CA GLN A 293 -36.07 39.12 31.91
C GLN A 293 -36.01 38.12 33.07
N LEU A 294 -36.22 38.67 34.27
CA LEU A 294 -37.02 38.20 35.40
C LEU A 294 -36.87 36.76 35.92
N LYS A 295 -36.27 36.72 37.11
CA LYS A 295 -36.41 35.70 38.16
C LYS A 295 -37.84 35.21 38.32
N ARG A 296 -38.03 33.89 38.44
CA ARG A 296 -39.03 33.32 39.36
C ARG A 296 -38.47 32.14 40.13
N LYS A 297 -38.51 32.29 41.46
CA LYS A 297 -38.35 31.27 42.48
C LYS A 297 -39.52 30.29 42.41
N ARG A 298 -39.27 29.00 42.31
CA ARG A 298 -39.40 27.98 43.37
C ARG A 298 -39.00 26.64 42.79
#